data_AF-A0A1Q9LPG1-F1
#
_entry.id   AF-A0A1Q9LPG1-F1
#
_cell.length_a   1.000
_cell.length_b   1.000
_cell.length_c   1.000
_cell.angle_alpha   90.00
_cell.angle_beta   90.00
_cell.angle_gamma   90.00
#
_symmetry.space_group_name_H-M   'P 1'
#
loop_
_entity.id
_entity.type
_entity.pdbx_description
1 polymer ?
#
loop_
_entity_poly.entity_id
_entity_poly.type
_entity_poly.pdbx_seq_one_letter_code
_entity_poly.pdbx_strand_id
1 'polypeptide(L)'
;MDDSLIRYWDGHRWTFETAARHSPAPPPLPVAPAAAAPVLRADIAGAVARVRGGLLGAMKEVKLLAEHLMPDEQVLALTGAHGDGSGVLVCTNRRLLFLFIGIVRRQFLAVEWNAAKAVVYTRSARTLQVFTTRPSKRAVPALSVRVYDITDAEAIINAAQAASAAPRLDVA
;
A
#
# COMPACT_ATOMS: atom_id res chain seq x y z
N MET A 1 28.34 57.95 -15.14
CA MET A 1 29.03 58.58 -14.00
C MET A 1 28.45 57.91 -12.77
N ASP A 2 29.23 57.11 -12.05
CA ASP A 2 28.77 56.28 -10.93
C ASP A 2 28.54 57.13 -9.66
N ASP A 3 27.29 57.20 -9.18
CA ASP A 3 26.88 57.93 -7.96
C ASP A 3 27.40 57.30 -6.65
N SER A 4 28.15 56.19 -6.71
CA SER A 4 28.59 55.43 -5.54
C SER A 4 30.06 55.68 -5.13
N LEU A 5 30.74 56.63 -5.76
CA LEU A 5 32.15 56.93 -5.47
C LEU A 5 32.26 58.12 -4.51
N ILE A 6 32.61 57.84 -3.25
CA ILE A 6 32.78 58.88 -2.22
C ILE A 6 34.28 59.20 -2.11
N ARG A 7 34.63 60.48 -2.27
CA ARG A 7 35.99 60.99 -2.06
C ARG A 7 36.09 61.57 -0.65
N TYR A 8 37.09 61.14 0.13
CA TYR A 8 37.37 61.67 1.45
C TYR A 8 38.87 61.87 1.69
N TRP A 9 39.23 62.63 2.72
CA TRP A 9 40.60 62.91 3.11
C TRP A 9 41.01 61.99 4.25
N ASP A 10 42.08 61.22 4.08
CA ASP A 10 42.55 60.22 5.07
C ASP A 10 43.54 60.78 6.10
N GLY A 11 43.86 62.09 6.03
CA GLY A 11 44.85 62.76 6.88
C GLY A 11 46.20 63.03 6.19
N HIS A 12 46.52 62.33 5.09
CA HIS A 12 47.76 62.53 4.32
C HIS A 12 47.56 62.63 2.81
N ARG A 13 46.45 62.10 2.27
CA ARG A 13 46.09 62.18 0.85
C ARG A 13 44.58 62.08 0.64
N TRP A 14 44.14 62.42 -0.56
CA TRP A 14 42.76 62.18 -0.99
C TRP A 14 42.61 60.72 -1.42
N THR A 15 41.61 60.02 -0.86
CA THR A 15 41.28 58.62 -1.17
C THR A 15 39.84 58.48 -1.65
N PHE A 16 39.57 57.39 -2.38
CA PHE A 16 38.25 57.05 -2.90
C PHE A 16 37.80 55.72 -2.29
N GLU A 17 36.57 55.68 -1.79
CA GLU A 17 35.92 54.45 -1.36
C GLU A 17 34.62 54.28 -2.14
N THR A 18 34.40 53.05 -2.60
CA THR A 18 33.15 52.67 -3.27
C THR A 18 32.22 52.11 -2.21
N ALA A 19 31.10 52.79 -1.94
CA ALA A 19 30.11 52.28 -1.00
C ALA A 19 29.59 50.91 -1.48
N ALA A 20 29.67 49.89 -0.63
CA ALA A 20 29.23 48.55 -0.96
C ALA A 20 27.73 48.56 -1.27
N ARG A 21 27.35 48.28 -2.53
CA ARG A 21 25.96 48.07 -2.91
C ARG A 21 25.40 46.89 -2.12
N HIS A 22 24.36 47.12 -1.35
CA HIS A 22 23.59 46.07 -0.69
C HIS A 22 22.95 45.19 -1.78
N SER A 23 23.51 44.01 -2.04
CA SER A 23 22.86 43.04 -2.90
C SER A 23 21.76 42.33 -2.08
N PRO A 24 20.49 42.37 -2.48
CA PRO A 24 19.48 41.57 -1.82
C PRO A 24 19.84 40.08 -1.98
N ALA A 25 19.66 39.31 -0.90
CA ALA A 25 19.85 37.87 -0.92
C ALA A 25 18.93 37.23 -1.98
N PRO A 26 19.37 36.17 -2.68
CA PRO A 26 18.51 35.46 -3.62
C PRO A 26 17.28 34.91 -2.89
N PRO A 27 16.09 34.92 -3.51
CA PRO A 27 14.88 34.39 -2.90
C PRO A 27 15.08 32.91 -2.52
N PRO A 28 14.54 32.45 -1.39
CA PRO A 28 14.61 31.04 -1.04
C PRO A 28 13.99 30.22 -2.16
N LEU A 29 14.73 29.22 -2.65
CA LEU A 29 14.22 28.24 -3.59
C LEU A 29 12.93 27.64 -3.01
N PRO A 30 11.87 27.44 -3.82
CA PRO A 30 10.65 26.80 -3.33
C PRO A 30 11.03 25.42 -2.78
N VAL A 31 10.85 25.27 -1.46
CA VAL A 31 10.98 23.98 -0.78
C VAL A 31 9.94 23.07 -1.45
N ALA A 32 10.39 21.98 -2.08
CA ALA A 32 9.48 20.99 -2.61
C ALA A 32 8.49 20.61 -1.50
N PRO A 33 7.17 20.59 -1.77
CA PRO A 33 6.20 20.30 -0.73
C PRO A 33 6.57 18.98 -0.06
N ALA A 34 6.65 18.99 1.27
CA ALA A 34 6.88 17.80 2.07
C ALA A 34 5.93 16.71 1.58
N ALA A 35 6.49 15.56 1.20
CA ALA A 35 5.72 14.43 0.69
C ALA A 35 4.52 14.19 1.61
N ALA A 36 3.32 14.42 1.09
CA ALA A 36 2.09 14.17 1.81
C ALA A 36 2.14 12.73 2.35
N ALA A 37 1.75 12.55 3.61
CA ALA A 37 1.62 11.22 4.20
C ALA A 37 0.88 10.31 3.20
N PRO A 38 1.37 9.08 2.96
CA PRO A 38 0.86 8.25 1.88
C PRO A 38 -0.64 8.08 2.05
N VAL A 39 -1.41 8.75 1.20
CA VAL A 39 -2.85 8.62 1.14
C VAL A 39 -3.09 7.20 0.67
N LEU A 40 -3.75 6.41 1.51
CA LEU A 40 -4.09 5.04 1.19
C LEU A 40 -4.90 5.03 -0.12
N ARG A 41 -4.55 4.14 -1.04
CA ARG A 41 -5.26 4.00 -2.32
C ARG A 41 -6.77 3.82 -2.07
N ALA A 42 -7.62 4.49 -2.84
CA ALA A 42 -9.04 4.66 -2.52
C ALA A 42 -9.80 3.34 -2.39
N ASP A 43 -9.44 2.34 -3.19
CA ASP A 43 -10.00 0.99 -3.15
C ASP A 43 -9.63 0.24 -1.85
N ILE A 44 -8.37 0.37 -1.40
CA ILE A 44 -7.92 -0.18 -0.12
C ILE A 44 -8.69 0.50 1.02
N ALA A 45 -8.82 1.83 1.01
CA ALA A 45 -9.57 2.56 2.02
C ALA A 45 -11.05 2.13 2.07
N GLY A 46 -11.69 1.98 0.91
CA GLY A 46 -13.07 1.51 0.80
C GLY A 46 -13.24 0.05 1.24
N ALA A 47 -12.23 -0.80 1.07
CA ALA A 47 -12.24 -2.17 1.57
C ALA A 47 -12.03 -2.21 3.09
N VAL A 48 -11.12 -1.41 3.65
CA VAL A 48 -10.92 -1.27 5.11
C VAL A 48 -12.20 -0.83 5.82
N ALA A 49 -12.92 0.15 5.25
CA ALA A 49 -14.16 0.65 5.82
C ALA A 49 -15.29 -0.39 5.91
N ARG A 50 -15.19 -1.49 5.14
CA ARG A 50 -16.18 -2.58 5.12
C ARG A 50 -15.87 -3.72 6.10
N VAL A 51 -14.68 -3.77 6.68
CA VAL A 51 -14.24 -4.84 7.59
C VAL A 51 -15.03 -4.82 8.89
N ARG A 52 -15.50 -6.00 9.33
CA ARG A 52 -16.21 -6.18 10.61
C ARG A 52 -15.33 -6.79 11.69
N GLY A 53 -14.50 -7.77 11.36
CA GLY A 53 -13.67 -8.53 12.31
C GLY A 53 -12.48 -7.77 12.90
N GLY A 54 -12.31 -6.51 12.51
CA GLY A 54 -11.15 -5.69 12.85
C GLY A 54 -9.87 -6.10 12.12
N LEU A 55 -8.92 -5.17 12.07
CA LEU A 55 -7.58 -5.37 11.48
C LEU A 55 -6.50 -5.40 12.56
N LEU A 56 -6.82 -6.02 13.71
CA LEU A 56 -5.95 -6.03 14.89
C LEU A 56 -4.58 -6.65 14.55
N GLY A 57 -3.56 -5.80 14.56
CA GLY A 57 -2.18 -6.17 14.23
C GLY A 57 -1.86 -6.24 12.73
N ALA A 58 -2.82 -5.99 11.84
CA ALA A 58 -2.64 -6.06 10.37
C ALA A 58 -2.57 -4.67 9.69
N MET A 59 -2.69 -3.58 10.45
CA MET A 59 -2.72 -2.22 9.90
C MET A 59 -1.40 -1.81 9.23
N LYS A 60 -0.27 -2.41 9.65
CA LYS A 60 1.02 -2.20 8.99
C LYS A 60 1.00 -2.78 7.59
N GLU A 61 0.47 -3.98 7.44
CA GLU A 61 0.34 -4.69 6.18
C GLU A 61 -0.61 -3.95 5.24
N VAL A 62 -1.71 -3.39 5.75
CA VAL A 62 -2.63 -2.56 4.96
C VAL A 62 -1.93 -1.32 4.39
N LYS A 63 -1.07 -0.66 5.18
CA LYS A 63 -0.29 0.51 4.70
C LYS A 63 0.71 0.13 3.60
N LEU A 64 1.30 -1.06 3.69
CA LEU A 64 2.28 -1.58 2.74
C LEU A 64 1.63 -2.32 1.56
N LEU A 65 0.32 -2.54 1.59
CA LEU A 65 -0.38 -3.33 0.60
C LEU A 65 -0.20 -2.75 -0.81
N ALA A 66 -0.24 -1.42 -0.95
CA ALA A 66 -0.08 -0.75 -2.25
C ALA A 66 1.24 -1.11 -2.96
N GLU A 67 2.31 -1.40 -2.22
CA GLU A 67 3.61 -1.80 -2.77
C GLU A 67 3.62 -3.25 -3.30
N HIS A 68 2.65 -4.06 -2.89
CA HIS A 68 2.54 -5.48 -3.25
C HIS A 68 1.48 -5.74 -4.33
N LEU A 69 0.71 -4.72 -4.69
CA LEU A 69 -0.30 -4.77 -5.74
C LEU A 69 0.27 -4.34 -7.08
N MET A 70 -0.17 -4.98 -8.16
CA MET A 70 0.12 -4.47 -9.50
C MET A 70 -0.60 -3.13 -9.74
N PRO A 71 -0.12 -2.28 -10.66
CA PRO A 71 -0.72 -0.96 -10.91
C PRO A 71 -2.20 -1.01 -11.28
N ASP A 72 -2.63 -2.05 -12.01
CA ASP A 72 -4.01 -2.30 -12.47
C ASP A 72 -4.82 -3.20 -11.53
N GLU A 73 -4.19 -3.74 -10.49
CA GLU A 73 -4.81 -4.63 -9.52
C GLU A 73 -5.65 -3.81 -8.53
N GLN A 74 -6.93 -4.11 -8.39
CA GLN A 74 -7.88 -3.44 -7.49
C GLN A 74 -8.30 -4.33 -6.34
N VAL A 75 -8.40 -3.77 -5.14
CA VAL A 75 -8.88 -4.46 -3.94
C VAL A 75 -10.40 -4.48 -3.89
N LEU A 76 -10.97 -5.67 -3.94
CA LEU A 76 -12.42 -5.90 -3.93
C LEU A 76 -12.94 -6.11 -2.51
N ALA A 77 -12.18 -6.83 -1.69
CA ALA A 77 -12.46 -7.07 -0.28
C ALA A 77 -11.14 -7.35 0.47
N LEU A 78 -11.11 -7.06 1.77
CA LEU A 78 -9.99 -7.42 2.64
C LEU A 78 -10.50 -7.76 4.05
N THR A 79 -9.70 -8.49 4.82
CA THR A 79 -9.95 -8.76 6.24
C THR A 79 -8.65 -9.10 6.96
N GLY A 80 -8.67 -9.00 8.29
CA GLY A 80 -7.60 -9.53 9.14
C GLY A 80 -7.59 -11.06 9.10
N ALA A 81 -6.42 -11.65 8.91
CA ALA A 81 -6.27 -13.09 8.86
C ALA A 81 -5.00 -13.55 9.57
N HIS A 82 -4.96 -14.83 9.95
CA HIS A 82 -3.83 -15.43 10.63
C HIS A 82 -3.30 -16.63 9.85
N GLY A 83 -2.10 -16.49 9.29
CA GLY A 83 -1.33 -17.58 8.68
C GLY A 83 -0.27 -18.05 9.65
N ASP A 84 0.99 -17.81 9.31
CA ASP A 84 2.13 -17.93 10.23
C ASP A 84 2.23 -16.78 11.25
N GLY A 85 1.41 -15.74 11.07
CA GLY A 85 1.30 -14.57 11.93
C GLY A 85 0.05 -13.76 11.60
N SER A 86 -0.19 -12.66 12.34
CA SER A 86 -1.33 -11.75 12.07
C SER A 86 -1.02 -10.89 10.85
N GLY A 87 -1.86 -10.98 9.82
CA GLY A 87 -1.69 -10.26 8.56
C GLY A 87 -3.02 -9.90 7.93
N VAL A 88 -2.97 -9.50 6.66
CA VAL A 88 -4.15 -9.13 5.88
C VAL A 88 -4.37 -10.14 4.77
N LEU A 89 -5.60 -10.63 4.66
CA LEU A 89 -6.08 -11.38 3.51
C LEU A 89 -6.82 -10.42 2.59
N VAL A 90 -6.44 -10.42 1.31
CA VAL A 90 -6.92 -9.46 0.31
C VAL A 90 -7.41 -10.21 -0.91
N CYS A 91 -8.64 -9.91 -1.30
CA CYS A 91 -9.24 -10.35 -2.54
C CYS A 91 -9.15 -9.22 -3.56
N THR A 92 -8.45 -9.47 -4.67
CA THR A 92 -8.31 -8.51 -5.76
C THR A 92 -9.07 -8.96 -7.00
N ASN A 93 -9.12 -8.13 -8.03
CA ASN A 93 -9.61 -8.51 -9.35
C ASN A 93 -8.75 -9.59 -10.04
N ARG A 94 -7.50 -9.83 -9.60
CA ARG A 94 -6.56 -10.77 -10.23
C ARG A 94 -6.27 -12.04 -9.42
N ARG A 95 -6.25 -11.94 -8.09
CA ARG A 95 -5.80 -13.02 -7.19
C ARG A 95 -6.35 -12.87 -5.77
N LEU A 96 -6.27 -13.96 -5.00
CA LEU A 96 -6.30 -13.88 -3.55
C LEU A 96 -4.87 -13.81 -3.03
N LEU A 97 -4.57 -12.91 -2.11
CA LEU A 97 -3.26 -12.84 -1.47
C LEU A 97 -3.35 -12.65 0.04
N PHE A 98 -2.39 -13.21 0.75
CA PHE A 98 -2.17 -13.01 2.17
C PHE A 98 -0.80 -12.38 2.39
N LEU A 99 -0.77 -11.29 3.15
CA LEU A 99 0.45 -10.57 3.50
C LEU A 99 0.60 -10.50 5.02
N PHE A 100 1.77 -10.90 5.51
CA PHE A 100 2.19 -10.76 6.91
C PHE A 100 3.64 -10.27 6.99
N ILE A 101 3.90 -9.25 7.81
CA ILE A 101 5.23 -8.65 7.99
C ILE A 101 5.56 -8.53 9.49
N GLY A 102 6.04 -9.64 10.07
CA GLY A 102 6.66 -9.67 11.39
C GLY A 102 8.08 -9.11 11.42
N ILE A 103 8.66 -9.05 12.61
CA ILE A 103 10.04 -8.57 12.83
C ILE A 103 11.06 -9.57 12.26
N VAL A 104 10.85 -10.86 12.53
CA VAL A 104 11.77 -11.95 12.16
C VAL A 104 11.29 -12.69 10.91
N ARG A 105 9.98 -12.72 10.67
CA ARG A 105 9.36 -13.52 9.61
C ARG A 105 8.42 -12.68 8.78
N ARG A 106 8.41 -12.93 7.47
CA ARG A 106 7.47 -12.35 6.51
C ARG A 106 6.82 -13.49 5.74
N GLN A 107 5.57 -13.32 5.34
CA GLN A 107 4.85 -14.28 4.52
C GLN A 107 4.05 -13.53 3.46
N PHE A 108 4.24 -13.94 2.22
CA PHE A 108 3.44 -13.51 1.09
C PHE A 108 2.94 -14.77 0.38
N LEU A 109 1.64 -15.01 0.45
CA LEU A 109 0.99 -16.10 -0.29
C LEU A 109 0.06 -15.46 -1.31
N ALA A 110 0.05 -15.97 -2.53
CA ALA A 110 -0.84 -15.49 -3.57
C ALA A 110 -1.32 -16.67 -4.42
N VAL A 111 -2.60 -16.66 -4.76
CA VAL A 111 -3.21 -17.60 -5.70
C VAL A 111 -3.98 -16.80 -6.73
N GLU A 112 -3.50 -16.85 -7.96
CA GLU A 112 -4.20 -16.24 -9.09
C GLU A 112 -5.53 -16.94 -9.37
N TRP A 113 -6.51 -16.17 -9.82
CA TRP A 113 -7.84 -16.71 -10.12
C TRP A 113 -7.86 -17.66 -11.32
N ASN A 114 -6.84 -17.63 -12.20
CA ASN A 114 -6.68 -18.63 -13.28
C ASN A 114 -6.33 -20.04 -12.71
N ALA A 115 -5.61 -20.08 -11.60
CA ALA A 115 -5.13 -21.28 -10.94
C ALA A 115 -6.11 -21.76 -9.87
N ALA A 116 -6.84 -20.84 -9.22
CA ALA A 116 -7.84 -21.17 -8.22
C ALA A 116 -8.98 -22.04 -8.81
N LYS A 117 -9.21 -23.20 -8.20
CA LYS A 117 -10.32 -24.11 -8.53
C LYS A 117 -11.44 -24.06 -7.49
N ALA A 118 -11.12 -23.72 -6.25
CA ALA A 118 -12.11 -23.53 -5.19
C ALA A 118 -11.59 -22.62 -4.08
N VAL A 119 -12.49 -21.83 -3.51
CA VAL A 119 -12.29 -21.11 -2.25
C VAL A 119 -13.31 -21.66 -1.25
N VAL A 120 -12.83 -22.14 -0.11
CA VAL A 120 -13.65 -22.82 0.90
C VAL A 120 -13.39 -22.21 2.26
N TYR A 121 -14.45 -21.81 2.96
CA TYR A 121 -14.37 -21.43 4.37
C TYR A 121 -14.93 -22.54 5.25
N THR A 122 -14.11 -23.02 6.19
CA THR A 122 -14.50 -24.03 7.16
C THR A 122 -14.82 -23.34 8.49
N ARG A 123 -16.11 -23.21 8.81
CA ARG A 123 -16.59 -22.48 10.00
C ARG A 123 -16.07 -23.04 11.32
N SER A 124 -15.97 -24.37 11.46
CA SER A 124 -15.48 -25.02 12.68
C SER A 124 -14.01 -24.70 12.98
N ALA A 125 -13.18 -24.65 11.94
CA ALA A 125 -11.76 -24.32 12.03
C ALA A 125 -11.46 -22.81 11.87
N ARG A 126 -12.47 -22.03 11.46
CA ARG A 126 -12.38 -20.62 11.06
C ARG A 126 -11.32 -20.38 9.98
N THR A 127 -11.13 -21.34 9.08
CA THR A 127 -10.08 -21.31 8.06
C THR A 127 -10.66 -21.06 6.68
N LEU A 128 -10.07 -20.11 5.97
CA LEU A 128 -10.28 -19.89 4.55
C LEU A 128 -9.14 -20.55 3.78
N GLN A 129 -9.52 -21.41 2.85
CA GLN A 129 -8.61 -22.22 2.05
C GLN A 129 -8.86 -22.01 0.57
N VAL A 130 -7.79 -21.92 -0.20
CA VAL A 130 -7.83 -21.89 -1.67
C VAL A 130 -7.14 -23.12 -2.20
N PHE A 131 -7.83 -23.82 -3.10
CA PHE A 131 -7.31 -24.99 -3.79
C PHE A 131 -7.05 -24.65 -5.26
N THR A 132 -5.88 -25.03 -5.77
CA THR A 132 -5.55 -24.98 -7.20
C THR A 132 -5.87 -26.28 -7.93
N THR A 133 -6.31 -27.29 -7.17
CA THR A 133 -6.79 -28.58 -7.66
C THR A 133 -8.22 -28.81 -7.18
N ARG A 134 -8.90 -29.82 -7.73
CA ARG A 134 -10.25 -30.17 -7.27
C ARG A 134 -10.18 -30.54 -5.78
N PRO A 135 -10.98 -29.90 -4.90
CA PRO A 135 -11.00 -30.23 -3.48
C PRO A 135 -11.30 -31.72 -3.28
N SER A 136 -10.45 -32.38 -2.49
CA SER A 136 -10.61 -33.77 -2.07
C SER A 136 -10.06 -33.94 -0.66
N LYS A 137 -10.32 -35.07 0.00
CA LYS A 137 -9.83 -35.34 1.37
C LYS A 137 -8.30 -35.24 1.51
N ARG A 138 -7.55 -35.40 0.41
CA ARG A 138 -6.08 -35.33 0.37
C ARG A 138 -5.56 -34.09 -0.35
N ALA A 139 -6.44 -33.21 -0.82
CA ALA A 139 -6.02 -31.99 -1.51
C ALA A 139 -5.32 -31.07 -0.51
N VAL A 140 -4.12 -30.61 -0.86
CA VAL A 140 -3.39 -29.62 -0.09
C VAL A 140 -3.81 -28.23 -0.59
N PRO A 141 -4.25 -27.33 0.29
CA PRO A 141 -4.60 -25.98 -0.11
C PRO A 141 -3.34 -25.21 -0.51
N ALA A 142 -3.43 -24.43 -1.59
CA ALA A 142 -2.36 -23.52 -2.01
C ALA A 142 -2.23 -22.30 -1.09
N LEU A 143 -3.34 -21.89 -0.47
CA LEU A 143 -3.38 -20.87 0.57
C LEU A 143 -4.34 -21.32 1.66
N SER A 144 -3.92 -21.22 2.92
CA SER A 144 -4.75 -21.54 4.09
C SER A 144 -4.47 -20.55 5.20
N VAL A 145 -5.48 -19.75 5.56
CA VAL A 145 -5.37 -18.75 6.63
C VAL A 145 -6.61 -18.79 7.52
N ARG A 146 -6.47 -18.42 8.79
CA ARG A 146 -7.60 -18.31 9.71
C ARG A 146 -8.23 -16.92 9.60
N VAL A 147 -9.54 -16.85 9.41
CA VAL A 147 -10.34 -15.63 9.38
C VAL A 147 -11.39 -15.75 10.49
N TYR A 148 -11.31 -14.87 11.49
CA TYR A 148 -12.08 -14.99 12.72
C TYR A 148 -13.55 -14.57 12.57
N ASP A 149 -13.80 -13.55 11.76
CA ASP A 149 -15.14 -13.04 11.50
C ASP A 149 -15.75 -13.73 10.27
N ILE A 150 -16.96 -14.27 10.45
CA ILE A 150 -17.66 -15.01 9.39
C ILE A 150 -18.17 -14.08 8.29
N THR A 151 -18.61 -12.86 8.64
CA THR A 151 -19.12 -11.87 7.70
C THR A 151 -18.02 -11.44 6.75
N ASP A 152 -16.82 -11.23 7.29
CA ASP A 152 -15.65 -10.91 6.50
C ASP A 152 -15.23 -12.09 5.60
N ALA A 153 -15.26 -13.33 6.11
CA ALA A 153 -14.95 -14.51 5.32
C ALA A 153 -15.93 -14.68 4.15
N GLU A 154 -17.23 -14.46 4.38
CA GLU A 154 -18.27 -14.45 3.36
C GLU A 154 -18.06 -13.32 2.34
N ALA A 155 -17.69 -12.13 2.79
CA ALA A 155 -17.36 -11.01 1.91
C ALA A 155 -16.17 -11.33 0.98
N ILE A 156 -15.12 -11.97 1.51
CA ILE A 156 -13.99 -12.46 0.71
C ILE A 156 -14.45 -13.51 -0.31
N ILE A 157 -15.27 -14.49 0.11
CA ILE A 157 -15.76 -15.54 -0.80
C ILE A 157 -16.60 -14.96 -1.92
N ASN A 158 -17.55 -14.08 -1.60
CA ASN A 158 -18.42 -13.44 -2.58
C ASN A 158 -17.60 -12.61 -3.59
N ALA A 159 -16.62 -11.85 -3.09
CA ALA A 159 -15.70 -11.09 -3.94
C ALA A 159 -14.84 -12.02 -4.83
N ALA A 160 -14.36 -13.14 -4.29
CA ALA A 160 -13.56 -14.11 -5.03
C ALA A 160 -14.38 -14.80 -6.15
N GLN A 161 -15.64 -15.14 -5.86
CA GLN A 161 -16.55 -15.70 -6.87
C GLN A 161 -16.81 -14.70 -8.00
N ALA A 162 -17.09 -13.43 -7.66
CA ALA A 162 -17.28 -12.38 -8.65
C ALA A 162 -16.02 -12.14 -9.50
N ALA A 163 -14.84 -12.07 -8.87
CA ALA A 163 -13.57 -11.85 -9.55
C ALA A 163 -13.15 -13.05 -10.44
N SER A 164 -13.45 -14.27 -10.01
CA SER A 164 -13.18 -15.48 -10.79
C SER A 164 -14.10 -15.62 -12.00
N ALA A 165 -15.33 -15.08 -11.93
CA ALA A 165 -16.32 -15.15 -13.00
C ALA A 165 -16.20 -13.99 -14.02
N ALA A 166 -15.45 -12.93 -13.70
CA ALA A 166 -15.31 -11.76 -14.56
C ALA A 166 -14.57 -12.10 -15.87
N PRO A 167 -15.12 -11.77 -17.06
CA PRO A 167 -14.43 -11.90 -18.33
C PRO A 167 -13.18 -11.02 -18.34
N ARG A 168 -12.00 -11.63 -18.52
CA ARG A 168 -10.74 -10.88 -18.63
C ARG A 168 -10.54 -10.50 -20.08
N LEU A 169 -10.69 -9.21 -20.37
CA LEU A 169 -10.27 -8.65 -21.64
C LEU A 169 -8.74 -8.51 -21.58
N ASP A 170 -8.04 -9.51 -22.11
CA ASP A 170 -6.61 -9.38 -22.39
C ASP A 170 -6.47 -8.40 -23.58
N VAL A 171 -6.21 -7.12 -23.28
CA VAL A 171 -5.77 -6.18 -24.31
C VAL A 171 -4.27 -6.40 -24.45
N ALA A 172 -3.88 -7.09 -25.52
CA ALA A 172 -2.49 -7.29 -25.93
C ALA A 172 -1.83 -6.01 -26.43
#